data_AF-A0A6J6F602-F1
#
_entry.id   AF-A0A6J6F602-F1
#
_cell.length_a   1.000
_cell.length_b   1.000
_cell.length_c   1.000
_cell.angle_alpha   90.00
_cell.angle_beta   90.00
_cell.angle_gamma   90.00
#
_symmetry.space_group_name_H-M   'P 1'
#
loop_
_entity.id
_entity.type
_entity.pdbx_description
1 polymer ?
#
loop_
_entity_poly.entity_id
_entity_poly.type
_entity_poly.pdbx_seq_one_letter_code
_entity_poly.pdbx_strand_id
1 'polypeptide(L)'
;MPVYGSCAGMILLADRIVDGAVGQETFGGIDMTVRRNAFGRQVDSFESDLNFAGSQMRAVFIRAPWVEEVSNSVQVLAEVLASDGKRHPVAVRQGSLLATSFHPELTGDLRVHRYFFDQVCVGAIK
;
A
#
# COMPACT_ATOMS: atom_id res chain seq x y z
N MET A 1 -0.95 -7.06 16.86
CA MET A 1 -1.70 -7.97 15.98
C MET A 1 -1.26 -7.69 14.55
N PRO A 2 -0.93 -8.70 13.74
CA PRO A 2 -0.64 -8.49 12.32
C PRO A 2 -1.86 -7.94 11.59
N VAL A 3 -1.67 -6.91 10.76
CA VAL A 3 -2.74 -6.32 9.95
C VAL A 3 -2.23 -6.07 8.55
N TYR A 4 -3.07 -6.39 7.56
CA TYR A 4 -2.82 -6.07 6.16
C TYR A 4 -3.96 -5.19 5.62
N GLY A 5 -3.63 -4.00 5.15
CA GLY A 5 -4.56 -3.09 4.48
C GLY A 5 -4.29 -2.95 2.99
N SER A 6 -5.19 -3.44 2.14
CA SER A 6 -5.16 -3.19 0.69
C SER A 6 -6.05 -2.00 0.30
N CYS A 7 -5.58 -1.16 -0.62
CA CYS A 7 -6.28 0.02 -1.15
C CYS A 7 -6.84 0.94 -0.04
N ALA A 8 -8.15 0.88 0.26
CA ALA A 8 -8.75 1.63 1.36
C ALA A 8 -8.13 1.28 2.73
N GLY A 9 -7.69 0.03 2.91
CA GLY A 9 -6.96 -0.39 4.10
C GLY A 9 -5.61 0.32 4.27
N MET A 10 -4.90 0.64 3.19
CA MET A 10 -3.67 1.46 3.26
C MET A 10 -3.98 2.85 3.81
N ILE A 11 -5.07 3.47 3.35
CA ILE A 11 -5.52 4.78 3.82
C ILE A 11 -5.82 4.72 5.33
N LEU A 12 -6.50 3.67 5.79
CA LEU A 12 -6.84 3.51 7.21
C LEU A 12 -5.62 3.25 8.11
N LEU A 13 -4.56 2.64 7.60
CA LEU A 13 -3.33 2.37 8.37
C LEU A 13 -2.33 3.54 8.38
N ALA A 14 -2.59 4.60 7.60
CA ALA A 14 -1.72 5.79 7.57
C ALA A 14 -1.93 6.67 8.81
N ASP A 15 -0.83 7.21 9.35
CA ASP A 15 -0.91 8.23 10.40
C ASP A 15 -1.42 9.57 9.86
N ARG A 16 -1.24 9.85 8.56
CA ARG A 16 -1.60 11.12 7.93
C ARG A 16 -2.22 10.90 6.54
N ILE A 17 -3.23 11.72 6.20
CA ILE A 17 -3.91 11.67 4.91
C ILE A 17 -3.90 13.04 4.23
N VAL A 18 -3.61 13.04 2.93
CA VAL A 18 -3.84 14.17 2.02
C VAL A 18 -5.08 13.89 1.16
N ASP A 19 -5.89 14.92 0.91
CA ASP A 19 -7.16 14.85 0.18
C ASP A 19 -8.18 13.88 0.84
N GLY A 20 -8.13 13.80 2.17
CA GLY A 20 -9.12 13.12 3.01
C GLY A 20 -10.50 13.78 2.93
N ALA A 21 -11.56 13.01 3.22
CA ALA A 21 -12.86 13.63 3.46
C ALA A 21 -12.80 14.48 4.74
N VAL A 22 -13.65 15.50 4.84
CA VAL A 22 -13.73 16.34 6.06
C VAL A 22 -14.05 15.45 7.25
N GLY A 23 -13.21 15.51 8.29
CA GLY A 23 -13.36 14.68 9.50
C GLY A 23 -13.00 13.21 9.33
N GLN A 24 -12.32 12.83 8.24
CA GLN A 24 -11.89 11.45 8.05
C GLN A 24 -10.83 11.05 9.09
N GLU A 25 -11.12 9.98 9.83
CA GLU A 25 -10.20 9.36 10.79
C GLU A 25 -9.43 8.18 10.17
N THR A 26 -8.31 7.82 10.80
CA THR A 26 -7.51 6.63 10.49
C THR A 26 -7.31 5.80 11.75
N PHE A 27 -7.01 4.51 11.57
CA PHE A 27 -6.48 3.70 12.66
C PHE A 27 -5.04 4.04 12.98
N GLY A 28 -4.29 4.49 11.96
CA GLY A 28 -2.86 4.76 12.05
C GLY A 28 -2.05 3.49 12.27
N GLY A 29 -0.77 3.69 12.59
CA GLY A 29 0.19 2.63 12.94
C GLY A 29 1.32 2.48 11.92
N ILE A 30 1.14 2.95 10.69
CA ILE A 30 2.24 3.15 9.75
C ILE A 30 2.52 4.65 9.66
N ASP A 31 3.76 5.02 9.98
CA ASP A 31 4.24 6.40 9.97
C ASP A 31 4.49 6.86 8.54
N MET A 32 3.38 7.10 7.85
CA MET A 32 3.31 7.49 6.46
C MET A 32 2.23 8.54 6.21
N THR A 33 2.42 9.31 5.16
CA THR A 33 1.43 10.24 4.62
C THR A 33 0.85 9.64 3.33
N VAL A 34 -0.46 9.41 3.27
CA VAL A 34 -1.13 8.82 2.10
C VAL A 34 -2.02 9.83 1.39
N ARG A 35 -1.86 9.97 0.06
CA ARG A 35 -2.81 10.74 -0.77
C ARG A 35 -3.89 9.83 -1.32
N ARG A 36 -5.16 10.24 -1.20
CA ARG A 36 -6.30 9.51 -1.77
C ARG A 36 -6.46 9.78 -3.26
N ASN A 37 -6.93 8.77 -4.01
CA ASN A 37 -7.25 8.87 -5.45
C ASN A 37 -6.15 9.54 -6.27
N ALA A 38 -4.90 9.22 -5.94
CA ALA A 38 -3.77 10.07 -6.29
C ALA A 38 -3.43 10.00 -7.79
N PHE A 39 -3.86 8.94 -8.48
CA PHE A 39 -3.64 8.74 -9.91
C PHE A 39 -4.61 9.51 -10.83
N GLY A 40 -5.62 10.23 -10.33
CA GLY A 40 -6.50 11.11 -11.13
C GLY A 40 -8.00 10.78 -11.11
N ARG A 41 -8.81 11.53 -11.89
CA ARG A 41 -10.29 11.42 -11.93
C ARG A 41 -10.78 10.50 -13.06
N GLN A 42 -11.44 9.40 -12.65
CA GLN A 42 -12.59 8.77 -13.32
C GLN A 42 -12.39 8.07 -14.70
N VAL A 43 -11.30 7.32 -14.93
CA VAL A 43 -11.29 6.10 -15.82
C VAL A 43 -10.23 5.06 -15.38
N ASP A 44 -9.22 5.43 -14.59
CA ASP A 44 -7.97 4.65 -14.52
C ASP A 44 -7.94 3.55 -13.46
N SER A 45 -8.75 2.50 -13.64
CA SER A 45 -8.22 1.19 -13.26
C SER A 45 -7.08 0.88 -14.22
N PHE A 46 -5.87 0.74 -13.71
CA PHE A 46 -4.72 0.39 -14.54
C PHE A 46 -3.97 -0.76 -13.91
N GLU A 47 -3.18 -1.40 -14.75
CA GLU A 47 -2.27 -2.44 -14.31
C GLU A 47 -0.83 -1.99 -14.50
N SER A 48 0.04 -2.40 -13.59
CA SER A 48 1.47 -2.13 -13.70
C SER A 48 2.28 -3.32 -13.20
N ASP A 49 3.43 -3.55 -13.84
CA ASP A 49 4.41 -4.50 -13.34
C ASP A 49 5.25 -3.84 -12.25
N LEU A 50 5.28 -4.45 -11.07
CA LEU A 50 5.99 -3.96 -9.89
C LEU A 50 7.08 -4.94 -9.47
N ASN A 51 8.19 -4.41 -8.98
CA ASN A 51 9.12 -5.17 -8.16
C ASN A 51 8.67 -5.12 -6.70
N PHE A 52 7.94 -6.14 -6.25
CA PHE A 52 7.49 -6.28 -4.86
C PHE A 52 8.45 -7.16 -4.08
N ALA A 53 9.14 -6.58 -3.09
CA ALA A 53 10.08 -7.29 -2.21
C ALA A 53 11.12 -8.15 -2.98
N GLY A 54 11.59 -7.66 -4.12
CA GLY A 54 12.54 -8.37 -4.99
C GLY A 54 11.91 -9.29 -6.03
N SER A 55 10.58 -9.36 -6.13
CA SER A 55 9.85 -10.23 -7.05
C SER A 55 8.96 -9.44 -8.02
N GLN A 56 9.09 -9.72 -9.33
CA GLN A 56 8.32 -9.04 -10.38
C GLN A 56 6.89 -9.56 -10.45
N MET A 57 5.88 -8.72 -10.20
CA MET A 57 4.48 -9.11 -10.21
C MET A 57 3.59 -8.07 -10.89
N ARG A 58 2.44 -8.54 -11.40
CA ARG A 58 1.41 -7.69 -11.96
C ARG A 58 0.51 -7.17 -10.84
N ALA A 59 0.29 -5.86 -10.78
CA ALA A 59 -0.55 -5.20 -9.78
C ALA A 59 -1.72 -4.46 -10.45
N VAL A 60 -2.90 -4.54 -9.82
CA VAL A 60 -4.15 -3.91 -10.28
C VAL A 60 -4.49 -2.73 -9.37
N PHE A 61 -4.54 -1.53 -9.92
CA PHE A 61 -4.85 -0.29 -9.20
C PHE A 61 -6.25 0.16 -9.57
N ILE A 62 -7.10 0.44 -8.57
CA ILE A 62 -8.46 0.95 -8.80
C ILE A 62 -8.67 2.15 -7.88
N ARG A 63 -8.70 3.36 -8.45
CA ARG A 63 -8.76 4.62 -7.68
C ARG A 63 -7.74 4.64 -6.54
N ALA A 64 -6.55 4.10 -6.83
CA ALA A 64 -5.60 3.76 -5.80
C ALA A 64 -5.05 5.00 -5.09
N PRO A 65 -4.76 4.91 -3.79
CA PRO A 65 -3.91 5.88 -3.12
C PRO A 65 -2.44 5.70 -3.52
N TRP A 66 -1.58 6.62 -3.13
CA TRP A 66 -0.14 6.36 -3.00
C TRP A 66 0.40 6.95 -1.72
N VAL A 67 1.63 6.59 -1.37
CA VAL A 67 2.34 7.17 -0.24
C VAL A 67 3.14 8.38 -0.71
N GLU A 68 2.90 9.54 -0.10
CA GLU A 68 3.67 10.78 -0.35
C GLU A 68 4.99 10.77 0.40
N GLU A 69 4.94 10.32 1.66
CA GLU A 69 6.07 10.38 2.59
C GLU A 69 6.03 9.20 3.55
N VAL A 70 7.22 8.73 3.93
CA VAL A 70 7.41 7.68 4.94
C VAL A 70 8.54 8.10 5.89
N SER A 71 8.48 7.66 7.14
CA SER A 71 9.63 7.78 8.04
C SER A 71 10.66 6.67 7.83
N ASN A 72 11.83 6.83 8.44
CA ASN A 72 12.93 5.86 8.36
C ASN A 72 12.58 4.48 8.95
N SER A 73 11.48 4.38 9.72
CA SER A 73 11.01 3.12 10.31
C SER A 73 10.16 2.28 9.36
N VAL A 74 9.74 2.86 8.23
CA VAL A 74 8.91 2.22 7.22
C VAL A 74 9.79 1.59 6.15
N GLN A 75 9.55 0.32 5.88
CA GLN A 75 10.17 -0.38 4.77
C GLN A 75 9.30 -0.21 3.51
N VAL A 76 9.89 0.37 2.45
CA VAL A 76 9.27 0.41 1.12
C VAL A 76 9.50 -0.93 0.42
N LEU A 77 8.42 -1.58 0.00
CA LEU A 77 8.44 -2.91 -0.63
C LEU A 77 8.21 -2.85 -2.14
N ALA A 78 7.51 -1.82 -2.63
CA ALA A 78 7.31 -1.58 -4.05
C ALA A 78 7.01 -0.09 -4.29
N GLU A 79 7.40 0.40 -5.46
CA GLU A 79 7.14 1.76 -5.95
C GLU A 79 6.64 1.71 -7.39
N VAL A 80 5.87 2.72 -7.80
CA VAL A 80 5.44 2.90 -9.20
C VAL A 80 5.84 4.29 -9.69
N LEU A 81 6.21 4.40 -10.97
CA LEU A 81 6.38 5.70 -11.62
C LEU A 81 5.00 6.27 -11.92
N ALA A 82 4.64 7.39 -11.29
CA ALA A 82 3.37 8.07 -11.50
C ALA A 82 3.46 9.09 -12.65
N SER A 83 2.30 9.65 -13.01
CA SER A 83 2.16 10.64 -14.09
C SER A 83 2.85 11.96 -13.81
N ASP A 84 3.18 12.26 -12.55
CA ASP A 84 3.99 13.41 -12.14
C ASP A 84 5.50 13.22 -12.37
N GLY A 85 5.90 12.06 -12.93
CA GLY A 85 7.28 11.71 -13.22
C GLY A 85 8.08 11.25 -11.99
N LYS A 86 7.43 11.06 -10.83
CA LYS A 86 8.08 10.61 -9.59
C LYS A 86 7.73 9.16 -9.29
N ARG A 87 8.61 8.51 -8.52
CA ARG A 87 8.29 7.21 -7.93
C ARG A 87 7.57 7.44 -6.62
N HIS A 88 6.46 6.74 -6.43
CA HIS A 88 5.70 6.76 -5.19
C HIS A 88 5.62 5.34 -4.63
N PRO A 89 5.83 5.15 -3.31
CA PRO A 89 5.59 3.87 -2.68
C PRO A 89 4.13 3.42 -2.81
N VAL A 90 3.96 2.16 -3.19
CA VAL A 90 2.66 1.50 -3.39
C VAL A 90 2.54 0.20 -2.59
N ALA A 91 3.63 -0.24 -1.96
CA ALA A 91 3.61 -1.24 -0.91
C ALA A 91 4.62 -0.87 0.18
N VAL A 92 4.18 -0.89 1.43
CA VAL A 92 5.00 -0.54 2.60
C VAL A 92 4.74 -1.47 3.77
N ARG A 93 5.72 -1.59 4.67
CA ARG A 93 5.61 -2.33 5.92
C ARG A 93 6.21 -1.54 7.08
N GLN A 94 5.56 -1.59 8.24
CA GLN A 94 6.13 -1.15 9.51
C GLN A 94 5.75 -2.15 10.61
N GLY A 95 6.74 -2.82 11.19
CA GLY A 95 6.51 -3.86 12.21
C GLY A 95 5.59 -4.98 11.70
N SER A 96 4.44 -5.16 12.37
CA SER A 96 3.41 -6.14 12.02
C SER A 96 2.31 -5.58 11.11
N LEU A 97 2.52 -4.43 10.47
CA LEU A 97 1.56 -3.80 9.58
C LEU A 97 2.09 -3.82 8.14
N LEU A 98 1.25 -4.28 7.22
CA LEU A 98 1.48 -4.27 5.78
C LEU A 98 0.42 -3.40 5.13
N ALA A 99 0.80 -2.59 4.14
CA ALA A 99 -0.15 -1.86 3.33
C ALA A 99 0.23 -1.90 1.85
N THR A 100 -0.76 -2.07 0.97
CA THR A 100 -0.61 -1.95 -0.49
C THR A 100 -1.67 -1.02 -1.05
N SER A 101 -1.32 -0.21 -2.05
CA SER A 101 -2.31 0.64 -2.72
C SER A 101 -3.10 -0.08 -3.80
N PHE A 102 -2.56 -1.19 -4.30
CA PHE A 102 -3.17 -2.07 -5.28
C PHE A 102 -3.94 -3.23 -4.63
N HIS A 103 -4.68 -3.94 -5.48
CA HIS A 103 -5.56 -5.05 -5.14
C HIS A 103 -4.95 -6.40 -5.55
N PRO A 104 -4.10 -7.04 -4.72
CA PRO A 104 -3.54 -8.35 -5.07
C PRO A 104 -4.61 -9.44 -5.17
N GLU A 105 -5.75 -9.28 -4.50
CA GLU A 105 -6.89 -10.20 -4.54
C GLU A 105 -7.57 -10.27 -5.91
N LEU A 106 -7.40 -9.24 -6.75
CA LEU A 106 -7.90 -9.22 -8.13
C LEU A 106 -6.95 -9.90 -9.12
N THR A 107 -5.87 -10.48 -8.60
CA THR A 107 -4.93 -11.28 -9.37
C THR A 107 -4.96 -12.72 -8.88
N GLY A 108 -4.54 -13.67 -9.72
CA GLY A 108 -4.27 -15.04 -9.26
C GLY A 108 -2.96 -15.20 -8.46
N ASP A 109 -2.27 -14.09 -8.18
CA ASP A 109 -0.93 -14.09 -7.59
C ASP A 109 -0.98 -13.98 -6.06
N LEU A 110 -0.52 -15.03 -5.39
CA LEU A 110 -0.54 -15.12 -3.94
C LEU A 110 0.70 -14.52 -3.26
N ARG A 111 1.64 -13.92 -4.00
CA ARG A 111 2.92 -13.46 -3.42
C ARG A 111 2.77 -12.45 -2.28
N VAL A 112 1.88 -11.48 -2.40
CA VAL A 112 1.63 -10.49 -1.32
C VAL A 112 1.00 -11.15 -0.10
N HIS A 113 0.03 -12.04 -0.32
CA HIS A 113 -0.62 -12.79 0.76
C HIS A 113 0.38 -13.69 1.48
N ARG A 114 1.22 -14.43 0.75
CA ARG A 114 2.31 -15.22 1.33
C ARG A 114 3.30 -14.35 2.08
N TYR A 115 3.71 -13.21 1.53
CA TYR A 115 4.56 -12.26 2.25
C TYR A 115 3.95 -11.82 3.58
N PHE A 116 2.65 -11.52 3.61
CA PHE A 116 1.96 -11.20 4.85
C PHE A 116 2.03 -12.34 5.87
N PHE A 117 1.70 -13.57 5.48
CA PHE A 117 1.79 -14.73 6.38
C PHE A 117 3.23 -15.01 6.84
N ASP A 118 4.16 -15.11 5.90
CA ASP A 118 5.51 -15.62 6.13
C ASP A 118 6.45 -14.58 6.75
N GLN A 119 6.15 -13.28 6.59
CA GLN A 119 7.04 -12.21 7.06
C GLN A 119 6.40 -11.32 8.12
N VAL A 120 5.08 -11.14 8.10
CA VAL A 120 4.36 -10.20 8.98
C VAL A 120 3.64 -10.91 10.12
N CYS A 121 3.09 -12.11 9.88
CA CYS A 121 2.42 -12.90 10.92
C CYS A 121 3.39 -13.74 11.77
N VAL A 122 4.69 -13.72 11.48
CA VAL A 122 5.71 -14.46 12.24
C VAL A 122 5.67 -14.06 13.73
N GLY A 123 5.51 -15.05 14.60
CA GLY A 123 5.44 -14.87 16.06
C GLY A 123 4.06 -14.48 16.61
N ALA A 124 3.09 -14.17 15.75
CA ALA A 124 1.69 -14.00 16.14
C ALA A 124 0.89 -15.32 16.06
N ILE A 125 1.36 -16.26 15.25
CA ILE A 125 0.85 -17.63 15.17
C ILE A 125 1.60 -18.44 16.24
N LYS A 126 0.94 -18.72 17.36
CA LYS A 126 1.38 -19.68 18.38
C LYS A 126 0.65 -21.00 18.18
#